data_AF-A0A2M8Z818-F1
#
_entry.id   AF-A0A2M8Z818-F1
#
_cell.length_a   1.000
_cell.length_b   1.000
_cell.length_c   1.000
_cell.angle_alpha   90.00
_cell.angle_beta   90.00
_cell.angle_gamma   90.00
#
_symmetry.space_group_name_H-M   'P 1'
#
loop_
_entity.id
_entity.type
_entity.pdbx_description
1 polymer ?
#
loop_
_entity_poly.entity_id
_entity_poly.type
_entity_poly.pdbx_seq_one_letter_code
_entity_poly.pdbx_strand_id
1 'polypeptide(L)' 'MRHWNKKLEKSLEEEFNRLEAASRDVIPPSAPPGEFENIMAEMERRGIEPRIRKELRKRK' A
#
# COMPACT_ATOMS: atom_id res chain seq x y z
N MET A 1 -10.44 22.72 -8.16
CA MET A 1 -10.72 21.30 -7.81
C MET A 1 -10.75 20.51 -9.11
N ARG A 2 -9.88 19.51 -9.30
CA ARG A 2 -9.95 18.65 -10.49
C ARG A 2 -11.22 17.81 -10.34
N HIS A 3 -12.23 18.09 -11.15
CA HIS A 3 -13.31 17.18 -11.52
C HIS A 3 -12.69 15.84 -11.93
N TRP A 4 -12.70 14.86 -11.04
CA TRP A 4 -12.36 13.49 -11.39
C TRP A 4 -13.41 13.00 -12.38
N ASN A 5 -12.95 12.34 -13.43
CA ASN A 5 -13.83 11.84 -14.48
C ASN A 5 -14.65 10.68 -13.90
N LYS A 6 -15.93 10.91 -13.56
CA LYS A 6 -16.81 9.92 -12.92
C LYS A 6 -16.85 8.56 -13.63
N LYS A 7 -16.62 8.53 -14.95
CA LYS A 7 -16.52 7.28 -15.71
C LYS A 7 -15.25 6.48 -15.36
N LEU A 8 -14.13 7.17 -15.16
CA LEU A 8 -12.87 6.57 -14.75
C LEU A 8 -12.94 6.05 -13.31
N GLU A 9 -13.57 6.79 -12.40
CA GLU A 9 -13.76 6.34 -11.02
C GLU A 9 -14.56 5.04 -10.97
N LYS A 10 -15.67 4.99 -11.72
CA LYS A 10 -16.50 3.78 -11.79
C LYS A 10 -15.77 2.57 -12.38
N SER A 11 -14.97 2.78 -13.43
CA SER A 11 -14.19 1.66 -14.01
C SER A 11 -13.12 1.15 -13.05
N LEU A 12 -12.49 2.04 -12.28
CA LEU A 12 -11.50 1.66 -11.27
C LEU A 12 -12.14 0.89 -10.12
N GLU A 13 -13.34 1.30 -9.70
CA GLU A 13 -14.12 0.59 -8.68
C GLU A 13 -14.50 -0.82 -9.12
N GLU A 14 -15.01 -0.98 -10.35
CA GLU A 14 -15.35 -2.29 -10.91
C GLU A 14 -14.12 -3.20 -11.02
N GLU A 15 -12.98 -2.66 -11.47
CA GLU A 15 -11.72 -3.39 -11.53
C GLU A 15 -11.24 -3.83 -10.15
N PHE A 16 -11.29 -2.93 -9.16
CA PHE A 16 -10.93 -3.24 -7.78
C PHE A 16 -11.77 -4.39 -7.22
N ASN A 17 -13.10 -4.30 -7.35
CA ASN A 17 -14.02 -5.32 -6.85
C ASN A 17 -13.76 -6.69 -7.51
N ARG A 18 -13.44 -6.71 -8.80
CA ARG A 18 -13.09 -7.94 -9.52
C ARG A 18 -11.78 -8.54 -8.99
N LEU A 19 -10.76 -7.72 -8.79
CA LEU A 19 -9.46 -8.16 -8.27
C LEU A 19 -9.55 -8.65 -6.82
N GLU A 20 -10.32 -7.94 -5.99
CA GLU A 20 -10.58 -8.34 -4.60
C GLU A 20 -11.29 -9.69 -4.55
N ALA A 21 -12.35 -9.88 -5.35
CA ALA A 21 -13.07 -11.15 -5.40
C ALA A 21 -12.15 -12.32 -5.84
N ALA A 22 -11.26 -12.07 -6.80
CA ALA A 22 -10.30 -13.05 -7.30
C ALA A 22 -9.14 -13.34 -6.32
N SER A 23 -8.82 -12.41 -5.41
CA SER A 23 -7.72 -12.57 -4.46
C SER A 23 -8.11 -13.22 -3.14
N ARG A 24 -9.41 -13.40 -2.85
CA ARG A 24 -9.90 -13.98 -1.58
C ARG A 24 -9.29 -15.34 -1.24
N ASP A 25 -9.07 -16.17 -2.24
CA ASP A 25 -8.50 -17.51 -2.06
C ASP A 25 -6.99 -17.57 -2.34
N VAL A 26 -6.38 -16.43 -2.71
CA VAL A 26 -4.95 -16.31 -2.98
C VAL A 26 -4.24 -15.96 -1.68
N ILE A 27 -3.47 -16.91 -1.14
CA ILE A 27 -2.58 -16.65 -0.01
C ILE A 27 -1.33 -15.95 -0.56
N PRO A 28 -1.12 -14.65 -0.25
CA PRO A 28 0.11 -13.99 -0.67
C PRO A 28 1.31 -14.63 0.04
N PRO A 29 2.48 -14.72 -0.62
CA PRO A 29 3.68 -15.17 0.05
C PRO A 29 4.01 -14.24 1.22
N SER A 30 4.58 -14.82 2.28
CA SER A 30 5.12 -14.02 3.37
C SER A 30 6.21 -13.10 2.82
N ALA A 31 6.25 -11.86 3.30
CA ALA A 31 7.38 -10.98 3.00
C ALA A 31 8.69 -11.66 3.44
N PRO A 32 9.75 -11.63 2.62
CA PRO A 32 11.06 -12.09 3.03
C PRO A 32 11.47 -11.49 4.38
N PRO A 33 12.04 -12.31 5.29
CA PRO A 33 12.51 -11.82 6.57
C PRO A 33 13.59 -10.75 6.33
N GLY A 34 13.51 -9.63 7.05
CA GLY A 34 14.49 -8.55 6.92
C GLY A 34 14.23 -7.57 5.79
N GLU A 35 13.25 -7.80 4.89
CA GLU A 35 13.00 -6.90 3.76
C GLU A 35 12.56 -5.51 4.23
N PHE A 36 11.71 -5.45 5.26
CA PHE A 36 11.29 -4.19 5.86
C PHE A 36 12.48 -3.43 6.47
N GLU A 37 13.33 -4.12 7.22
CA GLU A 37 14.53 -3.56 7.84
C GLU A 37 15.51 -3.04 6.77
N ASN A 38 15.70 -3.78 5.68
CA ASN A 38 16.53 -3.39 4.56
C ASN A 38 16.01 -2.12 3.87
N ILE A 39 14.69 -2.03 3.66
CA ILE A 39 14.06 -0.83 3.09
C ILE A 39 14.27 0.37 4.03
N MET A 40 14.05 0.20 5.33
CA MET A 40 14.22 1.26 6.31
C MET A 40 15.67 1.76 6.38
N ALA A 41 16.65 0.86 6.38
CA ALA A 41 18.07 1.20 6.35
C ALA A 41 18.45 1.96 5.07
N GLU A 42 17.90 1.56 3.93
CA GLU A 42 18.14 2.24 2.65
C GLU A 42 17.50 3.63 2.60
N MET A 43 16.31 3.81 3.19
CA MET A 43 15.67 5.12 3.33
C MET A 43 16.52 6.05 4.20
N GLU A 44 17.03 5.55 5.32
CA GLU A 44 17.94 6.29 6.20
C GLU A 44 19.24 6.68 5.48
N ARG A 45 19.86 5.73 4.75
CA ARG A 45 21.06 5.98 3.94
C ARG A 45 20.85 7.09 2.91
N ARG A 46 19.63 7.22 2.36
CA ARG A 46 19.27 8.26 1.38
C ARG A 46 18.75 9.55 2.03
N GLY A 47 18.66 9.62 3.35
CA GLY A 47 18.07 10.76 4.06
C GLY A 47 16.58 10.94 3.78
N ILE A 48 15.88 9.85 3.41
CA ILE A 48 14.44 9.87 3.13
C ILE A 48 13.71 9.56 4.43
N GLU A 49 12.97 10.53 4.98
CA GLU A 49 12.11 10.29 6.13
C GLU A 49 10.85 9.51 5.69
N PRO A 50 10.63 8.27 6.20
CA PRO A 50 9.42 7.55 5.88
C PRO A 50 8.21 8.28 6.47
N ARG A 51 7.21 8.57 5.63
CA ARG A 51 5.91 9.04 6.10
C ARG A 51 5.14 7.89 6.73
N ILE A 52 5.49 7.56 7.97
CA ILE A 52 4.74 6.61 8.78
C ILE A 52 3.41 7.27 9.16
N ARG A 53 2.29 6.59 8.85
CA ARG A 53 0.96 7.07 9.22
C ARG A 53 0.90 7.32 10.73
N LYS A 54 0.38 8.48 11.15
CA LYS A 54 0.30 8.88 12.56
C LYS A 54 -0.41 7.85 13.45
N GLU A 55 -1.33 7.09 12.89
CA GLU A 55 -2.06 5.99 13.55
C GLU A 55 -1.14 4.86 14.03
N LEU A 56 -0.03 4.60 13.34
CA LEU A 56 0.97 3.60 13.74
C LEU A 56 1.83 4.08 14.92
N ARG A 57 1.89 5.40 15.19
CA ARG A 57 2.56 5.95 16.38
C ARG A 57 1.76 5.73 17.67
N LYS A 58 0.51 5.25 17.60
CA LYS A 58 -0.39 5.04 18.76
C LYS A 58 -0.38 3.61 19.31
N ARG A 59 0.68 2.85 19.12
CA ARG A 59 0.95 1.66 19.95
C ARG A 59 2.08 2.03 20.91
N LYS A 60 1.69 2.57 22.06
CA LYS A 60 2.47 2.47 23.30
C LYS A 60 1.98 1.26 24.07
#